data_AF-A0A2M6GEI8-F1
#
_entry.id   AF-A0A2M6GEI8-F1
#
_cell.length_a   1.000
_cell.length_b   1.000
_cell.length_c   1.000
_cell.angle_alpha   90.00
_cell.angle_beta   90.00
_cell.angle_gamma   90.00
#
_symmetry.space_group_name_H-M   'P 1'
#
loop_
_entity.id
_entity.type
_entity.pdbx_description
1 polymer ?
#
loop_
_entity_poly.entity_id
_entity_poly.type
_entity_poly.pdbx_seq_one_letter_code
_entity_poly.pdbx_strand_id
1 'polypeptide(L)'
;MTDYKPFAPSVAEPHLSVDQLYQYLEGKLPAAASHEVEQHLLDCDLCADALEGLSLVPQSEAEHALFDINRYVRKRSIRSPKNTILRDIRNWGLIAAILFLLIFSAVVVWYQVNQSAGTSLPPAPPAGTQAPMPTPHTR
;
A
#
# COMPACT_ATOMS: atom_id res chain seq x y z
N MET A 1 33.94 -8.40 -39.55
CA MET A 1 33.16 -7.15 -39.73
C MET A 1 32.34 -6.99 -38.47
N THR A 2 32.78 -6.12 -37.57
CA THR A 2 32.15 -5.88 -36.27
C THR A 2 30.76 -5.31 -36.48
N ASP A 3 29.80 -5.85 -35.75
CA ASP A 3 28.41 -5.40 -35.67
C ASP A 3 28.40 -4.00 -35.03
N TYR A 4 28.59 -2.97 -35.85
CA TYR A 4 28.58 -1.58 -35.40
C TYR A 4 27.12 -1.12 -35.34
N LYS A 5 26.56 -1.08 -34.13
CA LYS A 5 25.29 -0.44 -33.86
C LYS A 5 25.53 1.07 -33.86
N PRO A 6 25.01 1.83 -34.84
CA PRO A 6 25.25 3.26 -34.92
C PRO A 6 24.80 3.96 -33.64
N PHE A 7 25.53 5.01 -33.26
CA PHE A 7 25.12 5.98 -32.26
C PHE A 7 23.83 6.65 -32.74
N ALA A 8 22.71 6.07 -32.34
CA ALA A 8 21.45 6.78 -32.31
C ALA A 8 21.28 7.15 -30.84
N PRO A 9 21.45 8.43 -30.45
CA PRO A 9 20.95 8.89 -29.17
C PRO A 9 19.44 8.67 -29.25
N SER A 10 19.00 7.54 -28.72
CA SER A 10 17.58 7.24 -28.70
C SER A 10 17.00 8.31 -27.80
N VAL A 11 15.97 9.01 -28.29
CA VAL A 11 15.21 10.04 -27.56
C VAL A 11 14.68 9.52 -26.20
N ALA A 12 14.88 8.23 -25.88
CA ALA A 12 14.50 7.55 -24.66
C ALA A 12 15.57 7.54 -23.55
N GLU A 13 16.87 7.78 -23.80
CA GLU A 13 17.89 7.79 -22.74
C GLU A 13 18.74 9.08 -22.78
N PRO A 14 18.64 9.96 -21.76
CA PRO A 14 19.36 11.24 -21.71
C PRO A 14 20.85 11.11 -21.37
N HIS A 15 21.38 9.90 -21.22
CA HIS A 15 22.74 9.61 -20.76
C HIS A 15 23.39 8.49 -21.58
N LEU A 16 24.73 8.41 -21.53
CA LEU A 16 25.50 7.34 -22.14
C LEU A 16 25.22 5.99 -21.46
N SER A 17 25.16 4.92 -22.24
CA SER A 17 25.05 3.58 -21.69
C SER A 17 26.40 3.10 -21.12
N VAL A 18 26.34 2.20 -20.15
CA VAL A 18 27.55 1.63 -19.52
C VAL A 18 28.42 0.90 -20.56
N ASP A 19 27.81 0.19 -21.51
CA ASP A 19 28.54 -0.48 -22.60
C ASP A 19 29.28 0.51 -23.51
N GLN A 20 28.71 1.69 -23.75
CA GLN A 20 29.36 2.75 -24.54
C GLN A 20 30.57 3.32 -23.80
N LEU A 21 30.45 3.56 -22.48
CA LEU A 21 31.56 4.02 -21.65
C LEU A 21 32.70 3.00 -21.63
N TYR A 22 32.42 1.70 -21.52
CA TYR A 22 33.43 0.65 -21.62
C TYR A 22 34.09 0.61 -23.01
N GLN A 23 33.31 0.65 -24.08
CA GLN A 23 33.87 0.66 -25.44
C GLN A 23 34.73 1.90 -25.72
N TYR A 24 34.38 3.04 -25.13
CA TYR A 24 35.18 4.27 -25.18
C TYR A 24 36.51 4.10 -24.42
N LEU A 25 36.46 3.62 -23.16
CA LEU A 25 37.65 3.36 -22.35
C LEU A 25 38.60 2.34 -22.99
N GLU A 26 38.05 1.33 -23.68
CA GLU A 26 38.82 0.29 -24.36
C GLU A 26 39.31 0.71 -25.76
N GLY A 27 38.96 1.92 -26.23
CA GLY A 27 39.34 2.39 -27.57
C GLY A 27 38.71 1.60 -28.72
N LYS A 28 37.57 0.92 -28.48
CA LYS A 28 36.88 0.08 -29.46
C LYS A 28 35.86 0.85 -30.30
N LEU A 29 35.56 2.10 -29.95
CA LEU A 29 34.68 2.96 -30.73
C LEU A 29 35.38 3.50 -31.99
N PRO A 30 34.67 3.56 -33.14
CA PRO A 30 35.16 4.28 -34.30
C PRO A 30 35.23 5.78 -34.03
N ALA A 31 36.14 6.49 -34.71
CA ALA A 31 36.44 7.90 -34.45
C ALA A 31 35.21 8.83 -34.42
N ALA A 32 34.23 8.61 -35.31
CA ALA A 32 33.00 9.39 -35.32
C ALA A 32 32.18 9.22 -34.03
N ALA A 33 32.05 7.98 -33.54
CA ALA A 33 31.31 7.67 -32.32
C ALA A 33 32.06 8.15 -31.06
N SER A 34 33.40 8.06 -31.05
CA SER A 34 34.19 8.62 -29.94
C SER A 34 34.00 10.13 -29.82
N HIS A 35 33.92 10.85 -30.95
CA HIS A 35 33.69 12.29 -30.93
C HIS A 35 32.32 12.66 -30.38
N GLU A 36 31.28 11.88 -30.70
CA GLU A 36 29.93 12.08 -30.15
C GLU A 36 29.89 11.82 -28.63
N VAL A 37 30.62 10.81 -28.15
CA VAL A 37 30.79 10.54 -26.72
C VAL A 37 31.51 11.70 -26.03
N GLU A 38 32.60 12.20 -26.61
CA GLU A 38 33.33 13.37 -26.09
C GLU A 38 32.45 14.60 -25.99
N GLN A 39 31.65 14.90 -27.02
CA GLN A 39 30.68 16.01 -26.96
C GLN A 39 29.68 15.83 -25.82
N HIS A 40 29.13 14.64 -25.64
CA HIS A 40 28.18 14.37 -24.56
C HIS A 40 28.82 14.50 -23.17
N LEU A 41 30.08 14.07 -23.00
CA LEU A 41 30.81 14.19 -21.73
C LEU A 41 31.10 15.65 -21.38
N LEU A 42 31.27 16.53 -22.36
CA LEU A 42 31.42 17.98 -22.13
C LEU A 42 30.13 18.65 -21.67
N ASP A 43 28.98 18.13 -22.11
CA ASP A 43 27.66 18.69 -21.82
C ASP A 43 26.96 18.03 -20.60
N CYS A 44 27.46 16.89 -20.12
CA CYS A 44 26.82 16.10 -19.06
C CYS A 44 27.80 15.71 -17.94
N ASP A 45 27.82 16.52 -16.88
CA ASP A 45 28.64 16.29 -15.67
C ASP A 45 28.44 14.87 -15.09
N LEU A 46 27.20 14.37 -15.07
CA LEU A 46 26.90 13.03 -14.55
C LEU A 46 27.62 11.93 -15.34
N CYS A 47 27.70 12.06 -16.66
CA CYS A 47 28.36 11.08 -17.51
C CYS A 47 29.89 11.19 -17.40
N ALA A 48 30.42 12.41 -17.22
CA ALA A 48 31.84 12.62 -16.94
C ALA A 48 32.26 11.98 -15.61
N ASP A 49 31.50 12.22 -14.53
CA ASP A 49 31.72 11.59 -13.23
C ASP A 49 31.62 10.06 -13.31
N ALA A 50 30.62 9.55 -14.05
CA ALA A 50 30.45 8.12 -14.24
C ALA A 50 31.63 7.49 -14.99
N LEU A 51 32.17 8.15 -16.02
CA LEU A 51 33.34 7.68 -16.76
C LEU A 51 34.59 7.64 -15.88
N GLU A 52 34.82 8.69 -15.08
CA GLU A 52 35.95 8.75 -14.14
C GLU A 52 35.86 7.59 -13.13
N GLY A 53 34.69 7.40 -12.51
CA GLY A 53 34.46 6.29 -11.58
C GLY A 53 34.63 4.92 -12.23
N LEU A 54 34.18 4.76 -13.47
CA LEU A 54 34.30 3.51 -14.22
C LEU A 54 35.76 3.19 -14.57
N SER A 55 36.57 4.20 -14.88
CA SER A 55 37.99 4.02 -15.22
C SER A 55 38.84 3.48 -14.06
N LEU A 56 38.38 3.66 -12.83
CA LEU A 56 39.05 3.18 -11.61
C LEU A 56 38.86 1.68 -11.36
N VAL A 57 37.91 1.03 -12.04
CA VAL A 57 37.57 -0.38 -11.82
C VAL A 57 37.78 -1.17 -13.12
N PRO A 58 38.64 -2.19 -13.14
CA PRO A 58 38.76 -3.05 -14.30
C PRO A 58 37.45 -3.79 -14.57
N GLN A 59 37.03 -3.88 -15.84
CA GLN A 59 35.74 -4.44 -16.28
C GLN A 59 35.43 -5.81 -15.66
N SER A 60 36.43 -6.68 -15.53
CA SER A 60 36.26 -8.02 -14.94
C SER A 60 35.90 -7.99 -13.46
N GLU A 61 36.37 -6.99 -12.70
CA GLU A 61 36.03 -6.84 -11.29
C GLU A 61 34.66 -6.15 -11.12
N ALA A 62 34.34 -5.20 -12.01
CA ALA A 62 33.07 -4.49 -12.01
C ALA A 62 31.88 -5.43 -12.27
N GLU A 63 31.95 -6.32 -13.26
CA GLU A 63 30.84 -7.23 -13.58
C GLU A 63 30.50 -8.17 -12.41
N HIS A 64 31.52 -8.73 -11.76
CA HIS A 64 31.33 -9.61 -10.60
C HIS A 64 30.73 -8.86 -9.40
N ALA A 65 31.24 -7.65 -9.10
CA ALA A 65 30.71 -6.83 -8.02
C ALA A 65 29.26 -6.39 -8.29
N LEU A 66 28.94 -6.01 -9.54
CA LEU A 66 27.58 -5.62 -9.94
C LEU A 66 26.60 -6.80 -9.85
N PHE A 67 27.01 -8.00 -10.23
CA PHE A 67 26.16 -9.20 -10.11
C PHE A 67 25.78 -9.48 -8.66
N ASP A 68 26.76 -9.42 -7.75
CA ASP A 68 26.53 -9.65 -6.33
C ASP A 68 25.65 -8.56 -5.72
N ILE A 69 25.92 -7.28 -6.00
CA ILE A 69 25.12 -6.15 -5.53
C ILE A 69 23.67 -6.27 -6.02
N ASN A 70 23.45 -6.53 -7.32
CA ASN A 70 22.10 -6.67 -7.88
C ASN A 70 21.37 -7.85 -7.23
N ARG A 71 22.06 -8.97 -6.98
CA ARG A 71 21.52 -10.11 -6.27
C ARG A 71 21.08 -9.76 -4.85
N TYR A 72 21.90 -9.02 -4.09
CA TYR A 72 21.56 -8.58 -2.74
C TYR A 72 20.39 -7.60 -2.72
N VAL A 73 20.40 -6.60 -3.61
CA VAL A 73 19.33 -5.60 -3.73
C VAL A 73 18.02 -6.27 -4.14
N ARG A 74 18.03 -7.14 -5.16
CA ARG A 74 16.85 -7.90 -5.61
C ARG A 74 16.29 -8.80 -4.52
N LYS A 75 17.16 -9.48 -3.77
CA LYS A 75 16.75 -10.34 -2.65
C LYS A 75 16.09 -9.54 -1.53
N ARG A 76 16.48 -8.28 -1.32
CA ARG A 76 15.91 -7.37 -0.32
C ARG A 76 14.63 -6.68 -0.83
N SER A 77 14.57 -6.29 -2.10
CA SER A 77 13.41 -5.63 -2.69
C SER A 77 12.23 -6.60 -2.86
N ILE A 78 12.48 -7.85 -3.25
CA ILE A 78 11.45 -8.90 -3.34
C ILE A 78 10.96 -9.33 -1.96
N ARG A 79 11.78 -9.14 -0.91
CA ARG A 79 11.39 -9.39 0.49
C ARG A 79 10.64 -8.23 1.14
N SER A 80 10.26 -7.17 0.42
CA SER A 80 9.30 -6.21 0.96
C SER A 80 7.97 -6.94 1.16
N PRO A 81 7.57 -7.22 2.41
CA PRO A 81 6.43 -8.09 2.64
C PRO A 81 5.17 -7.26 2.36
N LYS A 82 4.52 -7.52 1.23
CA LYS A 82 3.18 -7.00 0.89
C LYS A 82 2.08 -7.48 1.87
N ASN A 83 2.44 -8.09 3.00
CA ASN A 83 1.52 -8.73 3.93
C ASN A 83 1.04 -7.82 5.07
N THR A 84 1.42 -6.54 5.09
CA THR A 84 0.86 -5.56 6.05
C THR A 84 -0.64 -5.39 5.84
N ILE A 85 -1.09 -5.32 4.58
CA ILE A 85 -2.51 -5.13 4.23
C ILE A 85 -3.38 -6.30 4.74
N LEU A 86 -2.96 -7.55 4.54
CA LEU A 86 -3.70 -8.71 5.05
C LEU A 86 -3.71 -8.75 6.59
N ARG A 87 -2.63 -8.28 7.23
CA ARG A 87 -2.52 -8.25 8.70
C ARG A 87 -3.38 -7.14 9.31
N ASP A 88 -3.46 -5.99 8.64
CA ASP A 88 -4.29 -4.85 9.06
C ASP A 88 -5.79 -5.17 8.94
N ILE A 89 -6.23 -5.83 7.86
CA ILE A 89 -7.63 -6.26 7.70
C ILE A 89 -8.05 -7.24 8.80
N ARG A 90 -7.17 -8.19 9.16
CA ARG A 90 -7.48 -9.15 10.23
C ARG A 90 -7.59 -8.49 11.60
N ASN A 91 -6.72 -7.52 11.89
CA ASN A 91 -6.75 -6.79 13.16
C ASN A 91 -7.96 -5.84 13.24
N TRP A 92 -8.33 -5.19 12.14
CA TRP A 92 -9.52 -4.33 12.06
C TRP A 92 -10.82 -5.14 12.17
N GLY A 93 -10.85 -6.36 11.61
CA GLY A 93 -12.01 -7.26 11.73
C GLY A 93 -12.33 -7.62 13.19
N LEU A 94 -11.33 -7.84 14.03
CA LEU A 94 -11.50 -8.11 15.46
C LEU A 94 -12.08 -6.90 16.22
N ILE A 95 -11.57 -5.70 15.96
CA ILE A 95 -12.05 -4.48 16.59
C ILE A 95 -13.51 -4.19 16.19
N ALA A 96 -13.82 -4.33 14.90
CA ALA A 96 -15.17 -4.13 14.37
C ALA A 96 -16.17 -5.13 14.98
N ALA A 97 -15.79 -6.40 15.13
CA ALA A 97 -16.65 -7.42 15.74
C ALA A 97 -16.98 -7.12 17.22
N ILE A 98 -16.01 -6.66 18.00
CA ILE A 98 -16.22 -6.28 19.41
C ILE A 98 -17.14 -5.07 19.51
N LEU A 99 -16.88 -4.02 18.72
CA LEU A 99 -17.73 -2.83 18.67
C LEU A 99 -19.16 -3.17 18.26
N PHE A 100 -19.33 -4.02 17.25
CA PHE A 100 -20.64 -4.45 16.79
C PHE A 100 -21.41 -5.19 17.88
N LEU A 101 -20.75 -6.11 18.62
CA LEU A 101 -21.38 -6.85 19.71
C LEU A 101 -21.78 -5.93 20.88
N LEU A 102 -20.93 -4.95 21.23
CA LEU A 102 -21.25 -3.96 22.26
C LEU A 102 -22.40 -3.03 21.86
N ILE A 103 -22.44 -2.56 20.61
CA ILE A 103 -23.53 -1.72 20.11
C ILE A 103 -24.82 -2.52 20.05
N PHE A 104 -24.77 -3.76 19.56
CA PHE A 104 -25.93 -4.63 19.47
C PHE A 104 -26.53 -4.93 20.86
N SER A 105 -25.69 -5.25 21.85
CA SER A 105 -26.15 -5.48 23.21
C SER A 105 -26.77 -4.24 23.84
N ALA A 106 -26.18 -3.06 23.64
CA ALA A 106 -26.72 -1.79 24.12
C ALA A 106 -28.10 -1.47 23.51
N VAL A 107 -28.28 -1.70 22.20
CA VAL A 107 -29.55 -1.48 21.49
C VAL A 107 -30.65 -2.41 22.03
N VAL A 108 -30.34 -3.69 22.25
CA VAL A 108 -31.32 -4.65 22.80
C VAL A 108 -31.78 -4.24 24.20
N VAL A 109 -30.85 -3.84 25.08
CA VAL A 109 -31.18 -3.38 26.43
C VAL A 109 -32.07 -2.13 26.38
N TRP A 110 -31.71 -1.17 25.53
CA TRP A 110 -32.50 0.05 25.35
C TRP A 110 -33.93 -0.26 24.88
N TYR A 111 -34.08 -1.17 23.93
CA TYR A 111 -35.38 -1.58 23.40
C TYR A 111 -36.26 -2.29 24.44
N GLN A 112 -35.68 -3.08 25.34
CA GLN A 112 -36.40 -3.74 26.43
C GLN A 112 -36.92 -2.75 27.49
N VAL A 113 -36.08 -1.77 27.88
CA VAL A 113 -36.46 -0.73 28.84
C VAL A 113 -37.57 0.17 28.28
N ASN A 114 -37.49 0.51 26.99
CA ASN A 114 -38.50 1.35 26.37
C ASN A 114 -39.86 0.63 26.21
N GLN A 115 -39.85 -0.69 25.93
CA GLN A 115 -41.08 -1.48 25.87
C GLN A 115 -41.72 -1.70 27.24
N SER A 116 -40.94 -1.80 28.32
CA SER A 116 -41.47 -1.97 29.69
C SER A 116 -42.17 -0.70 30.22
N ALA A 117 -41.96 0.45 29.58
CA ALA A 117 -42.76 1.66 29.83
C ALA A 117 -44.19 1.58 29.25
N GLY A 118 -44.49 0.59 28.40
CA GLY A 118 -45.78 0.42 27.72
C GLY A 118 -46.82 -0.43 28.44
N THR A 119 -46.50 -1.04 29.59
CA THR A 119 -47.47 -1.84 30.37
C THR A 119 -48.04 -1.05 31.54
N SER A 120 -48.67 0.09 31.27
CA SER A 120 -49.58 0.69 32.26
C SER A 120 -50.78 -0.23 32.42
N LEU A 121 -50.93 -0.86 33.60
CA LEU A 121 -52.13 -1.60 33.96
C LEU A 121 -53.36 -0.74 33.66
N PRO A 122 -54.42 -1.28 33.00
CA PRO A 122 -55.70 -0.60 32.99
C PRO A 122 -56.14 -0.35 34.44
N PRO A 123 -56.68 0.82 34.77
CA PRO A 123 -57.15 1.11 36.12
C PRO A 123 -58.15 0.04 36.55
N ALA A 124 -57.94 -0.52 37.74
CA ALA A 124 -58.85 -1.48 38.34
C ALA A 124 -60.29 -0.93 38.34
N PRO A 125 -61.32 -1.72 37.98
CA PRO A 125 -62.70 -1.25 38.05
C PRO A 125 -63.03 -0.83 39.49
N PRO A 126 -63.76 0.28 39.69
CA PRO A 126 -64.08 0.75 41.03
C PRO A 126 -64.85 -0.32 41.79
N ALA A 127 -64.28 -0.72 42.93
CA ALA A 127 -64.94 -1.57 43.90
C ALA A 127 -66.19 -0.86 44.46
N GLY A 128 -67.36 -1.44 44.21
CA GLY A 128 -68.54 -1.26 45.06
C GLY A 128 -69.48 -0.11 44.70
N THR A 129 -70.63 -0.47 44.14
CA THR A 129 -71.91 0.14 44.53
C THR A 129 -72.90 -0.99 44.69
N GLN A 130 -72.97 -1.54 45.91
CA GLN A 130 -74.09 -2.39 46.30
C GLN A 130 -75.33 -1.48 46.34
N ALA A 131 -76.30 -1.74 45.47
CA ALA A 131 -77.60 -1.07 45.52
C ALA A 131 -78.35 -1.51 46.79
N PRO A 132 -79.04 -0.59 47.51
CA PRO A 132 -79.83 -0.96 48.66
C PRO A 132 -81.03 -1.84 48.26
N MET A 133 -81.20 -2.90 49.05
CA MET A 133 -82.28 -3.90 49.02
C MET A 133 -83.67 -3.23 49.01
N PRO A 134 -84.59 -3.60 48.09
CA PRO A 134 -85.98 -3.14 48.18
C PRO A 134 -86.72 -3.89 49.29
N THR A 135 -87.32 -3.13 50.21
CA THR A 135 -88.22 -3.64 51.24
C THR A 135 -89.51 -4.23 50.63
N PRO A 136 -90.02 -5.36 51.13
CA PRO A 136 -91.28 -5.93 50.64
C PRO A 136 -92.48 -5.15 51.19
N HIS A 137 -93.31 -4.61 50.31
CA HIS A 137 -94.65 -4.15 50.68
C HIS A 137 -95.61 -5.34 50.65
N THR A 138 -96.11 -5.71 51.83
CA THR A 138 -97.21 -6.66 52.03
C THR A 138 -98.54 -5.96 51.73
N ARG A 139 -99.38 -6.57 50.89
CA ARG A 139 -100.82 -6.29 50.83
C ARG A 139 -101.59 -7.59 50.70
#